data_AF-A0A345R8C9-F1
#
_entry.id   AF-A0A345R8C9-F1
#
_cell.length_a   1.000
_cell.length_b   1.000
_cell.length_c   1.000
_cell.angle_alpha   90.00
_cell.angle_beta   90.00
_cell.angle_gamma   90.00
#
_symmetry.space_group_name_H-M   'P 1'
#
loop_
_entity.id
_entity.type
_entity.pdbx_description
1 polymer ?
#
loop_
_entity_poly.entity_id
_entity_poly.type
_entity_poly.pdbx_seq_one_letter_code
_entity_poly.pdbx_strand_id
1 'polypeptide(L)' 'MSHVILRGTNMRRYEVDFGDDEISVSLHANSETVELFIEADQDGRPEERRRFALVNIPRHLFSKAIADLAKSTRDREP' A
#
# COMPACT_ATOMS: atom_id res chain seq x y z
N MET A 1 -4.73 -8.53 -11.35
CA MET A 1 -5.65 -7.54 -10.78
C MET A 1 -5.21 -7.14 -9.38
N SER A 2 -4.45 -6.05 -9.31
CA SER A 2 -4.07 -5.41 -8.05
C SER A 2 -5.14 -4.40 -7.67
N HIS A 3 -5.55 -4.38 -6.41
CA HIS A 3 -6.51 -3.41 -5.89
C HIS A 3 -6.16 -3.01 -4.47
N VAL A 4 -6.57 -1.80 -4.08
CA VAL A 4 -6.49 -1.34 -2.69
C VAL A 4 -7.89 -1.15 -2.16
N ILE A 5 -8.20 -1.78 -1.03
CA ILE A 5 -9.47 -1.61 -0.32
C ILE A 5 -9.20 -0.92 1.01
N LEU A 6 -9.79 0.25 1.18
CA LEU A 6 -9.82 0.99 2.44
C LEU A 6 -11.25 0.97 2.98
N ARG A 7 -11.41 0.57 4.25
CA ARG A 7 -12.70 0.67 4.95
C ARG A 7 -12.63 1.77 5.99
N GLY A 8 -13.43 2.82 5.77
CA GLY A 8 -13.57 3.91 6.72
C GLY A 8 -14.35 3.50 7.96
N THR A 9 -14.31 4.35 9.00
CA THR A 9 -15.04 4.16 10.27
C THR A 9 -16.56 4.13 10.11
N ASN A 10 -17.07 4.69 9.01
CA ASN A 10 -18.49 4.65 8.62
C ASN A 10 -18.86 3.42 7.76
N MET A 11 -18.02 2.38 7.74
CA MET A 11 -18.18 1.18 6.92
C MET A 11 -18.16 1.42 5.40
N ARG A 12 -17.83 2.64 4.93
CA ARG A 12 -17.66 2.89 3.49
C ARG A 12 -16.41 2.21 2.98
N ARG A 13 -16.57 1.48 1.88
CA ARG A 13 -15.50 0.87 1.10
C ARG A 13 -15.03 1.88 0.06
N TYR A 14 -13.75 2.23 0.12
CA TYR A 14 -13.04 2.93 -0.94
C TYR A 14 -12.16 1.90 -1.63
N GLU A 15 -12.28 1.81 -2.94
CA GLU A 15 -11.56 0.84 -3.74
C GLU A 15 -10.88 1.54 -4.90
N VAL A 16 -9.58 1.29 -5.05
CA VAL A 16 -8.81 1.66 -6.22
C VAL A 16 -8.51 0.37 -6.97
N ASP A 17 -9.07 0.25 -8.17
CA ASP A 17 -8.83 -0.86 -9.09
C ASP A 17 -7.81 -0.45 -10.16
N PHE A 18 -6.64 -1.08 -10.13
CA PHE A 18 -5.58 -0.84 -11.09
C PHE A 18 -5.77 -1.64 -12.39
N GLY A 19 -6.72 -2.58 -12.43
CA GLY A 19 -6.97 -3.44 -13.58
C GLY A 19 -5.77 -4.34 -13.89
N ASP A 20 -5.37 -4.33 -15.15
CA ASP A 20 -4.22 -5.07 -15.70
C ASP A 20 -3.02 -4.15 -16.01
N ASP A 21 -3.08 -2.87 -15.61
CA ASP A 21 -1.94 -1.97 -15.74
C ASP A 21 -0.78 -2.51 -14.86
N GLU A 22 0.45 -2.40 -15.35
CA GLU A 22 1.64 -2.62 -14.52
C GLU A 22 1.64 -1.64 -13.35
N ILE A 23 2.12 -2.03 -12.16
CA ILE A 23 2.14 -1.14 -10.99
C ILE A 23 3.55 -0.94 -10.46
N SER A 24 3.82 0.29 -10.04
CA SER A 24 4.99 0.68 -9.28
C SER A 24 4.59 0.82 -7.80
N VAL A 25 5.45 0.36 -6.90
CA VAL A 25 5.23 0.44 -5.44
C VAL A 25 6.46 1.05 -4.80
N SER A 26 6.27 2.16 -4.07
CA SER A 26 7.33 2.82 -3.33
C SER A 26 6.98 2.97 -1.85
N LEU A 27 8.02 2.93 -1.02
CA LEU A 27 7.94 3.13 0.42
C LEU A 27 8.82 4.31 0.82
N HIS A 28 8.22 5.33 1.41
CA HIS A 28 8.91 6.50 1.92
C HIS A 28 8.76 6.55 3.44
N ALA A 29 9.86 6.55 4.18
CA ALA A 29 9.83 6.54 5.64
C ALA A 29 10.49 7.80 6.20
N ASN A 30 9.83 8.44 7.17
CA ASN A 30 10.40 9.50 8.00
C ASN A 30 10.37 9.07 9.48
N SER A 31 10.65 9.97 10.43
CA SER A 31 10.68 9.63 11.87
C SER A 31 9.32 9.20 12.43
N GLU A 32 8.23 9.70 11.88
CA GLU A 32 6.88 9.53 12.41
C GLU A 32 6.06 8.51 11.62
N THR A 33 6.24 8.47 10.31
CA THR A 33 5.39 7.70 9.40
C THR A 33 6.16 6.95 8.32
N VAL A 34 5.48 5.93 7.80
CA VAL A 34 5.84 5.19 6.59
C VAL A 34 4.69 5.40 5.61
N GLU A 35 5.02 5.95 4.46
CA GLU A 35 4.11 6.14 3.35
C GLU A 35 4.32 5.04 2.31
N LEU A 36 3.25 4.33 2.00
CA LEU A 36 3.16 3.39 0.89
C LEU A 36 2.45 4.11 -0.25
N PHE A 37 3.14 4.23 -1.37
CA PHE A 37 2.58 4.78 -2.60
C PHE A 37 2.55 3.69 -3.68
N ILE A 38 1.39 3.52 -4.29
CA ILE A 38 1.15 2.57 -5.37
C ILE A 38 0.59 3.37 -6.54
N GLU A 39 1.20 3.22 -7.71
CA GLU A 39 0.74 3.85 -8.94
C GLU A 39 0.71 2.80 -10.06
N ALA A 40 -0.22 2.91 -10.99
CA ALA A 40 -0.17 2.14 -12.22
C ALA A 40 0.71 2.84 -13.26
N ASP A 41 1.54 2.11 -13.99
CA ASP A 41 2.19 2.56 -15.22
C ASP A 41 1.11 2.97 -16.22
N GLN A 42 1.33 4.08 -16.89
CA GLN A 42 0.27 4.87 -17.48
C GLN A 42 0.44 5.12 -18.99
N ASP A 43 1.45 4.57 -19.66
CA ASP A 43 1.59 4.66 -21.14
C ASP A 43 1.31 6.08 -21.70
N GLY A 44 1.80 7.12 -21.04
CA GLY A 44 1.62 8.52 -21.48
C GLY A 44 0.30 9.21 -21.13
N ARG A 45 -0.53 8.67 -20.22
CA ARG A 45 -1.74 9.36 -19.74
C ARG A 45 -1.41 10.64 -18.92
N PRO A 46 -2.27 11.68 -18.98
CA PRO A 46 -2.13 12.88 -18.15
C PRO A 46 -2.15 12.57 -16.65
N GLU A 47 -1.43 13.35 -15.84
CA GLU A 47 -1.25 13.09 -14.39
C GLU A 47 -2.59 12.98 -13.64
N GLU A 48 -3.58 13.78 -14.02
CA GLU A 48 -4.92 13.83 -13.40
C GLU A 48 -5.72 12.52 -13.55
N ARG A 49 -5.30 11.63 -14.46
CA ARG A 49 -5.92 10.33 -14.69
C ARG A 49 -5.12 9.17 -14.09
N ARG A 50 -4.02 9.46 -13.40
CA ARG A 50 -3.21 8.43 -12.74
C ARG A 50 -4.03 7.76 -11.66
N ARG A 51 -4.16 6.44 -11.76
CA ARG A 51 -4.68 5.62 -10.67
C ARG A 51 -3.54 5.41 -9.68
N PHE A 52 -3.73 5.92 -8.49
CA PHE A 52 -2.79 5.74 -7.40
C PHE A 52 -3.53 5.48 -6.09
N ALA A 53 -2.84 4.84 -5.16
CA ALA A 53 -3.24 4.71 -3.78
C ALA A 53 -2.08 5.13 -2.90
N LEU A 54 -2.37 5.98 -1.91
CA LEU A 54 -1.40 6.45 -0.93
C LEU A 54 -1.92 6.10 0.47
N VAL A 55 -1.09 5.43 1.26
CA VAL A 55 -1.41 5.09 2.64
C VAL A 55 -0.27 5.56 3.53
N ASN A 56 -0.59 6.40 4.51
CA ASN A 56 0.37 6.92 5.46
C ASN A 56 0.13 6.25 6.83
N ILE A 57 1.14 5.54 7.34
CA ILE A 57 1.03 4.67 8.52
C ILE A 57 2.00 5.16 9.60
N PRO A 58 1.60 5.27 10.88
CA PRO A 58 2.53 5.54 11.95
C PRO A 58 3.67 4.52 11.99
N ARG A 59 4.92 5.00 11.98
CA ARG A 59 6.13 4.18 11.82
C ARG A 59 6.26 3.10 12.89
N HIS A 60 5.86 3.41 14.12
CA HIS A 60 5.92 2.44 15.22
C HIS A 60 4.96 1.27 15.00
N LEU A 61 3.77 1.51 14.42
CA LEU A 61 2.81 0.46 14.08
C LEU A 61 3.30 -0.38 12.90
N PHE A 62 3.83 0.27 11.86
CA PHE A 62 4.41 -0.41 10.71
C PHE A 62 5.57 -1.33 11.12
N SER A 63 6.52 -0.80 11.90
CA SER A 63 7.68 -1.55 12.40
C SER A 63 7.25 -2.77 13.23
N LYS A 64 6.25 -2.60 14.10
CA LYS A 64 5.70 -3.71 14.89
C LYS A 64 5.09 -4.79 13.99
N ALA A 65 4.26 -4.40 13.02
CA ALA A 65 3.62 -5.35 12.11
C ALA A 65 4.63 -6.15 11.29
N ILE A 66 5.70 -5.51 10.78
CA ILE A 66 6.77 -6.20 10.05
C ILE A 66 7.55 -7.15 10.97
N ALA A 67 7.86 -6.74 12.19
CA ALA A 67 8.54 -7.60 13.16
C ALA A 67 7.71 -8.83 13.52
N ASP A 68 6.39 -8.67 13.71
CA ASP A 68 5.48 -9.77 14.01
C ASP A 68 5.33 -10.72 12.82
N LEU A 69 5.27 -10.19 11.59
CA LEU A 69 5.30 -10.98 10.36
C LEU A 69 6.59 -11.83 10.28
N ALA A 70 7.75 -11.22 10.49
CA ALA A 70 9.04 -11.91 10.41
C ALA A 70 9.15 -13.08 11.42
N LYS A 71 8.57 -12.94 12.62
CA LYS A 71 8.50 -14.04 13.60
C LYS A 71 7.60 -15.17 13.09
N SER A 72 6.41 -14.83 12.57
CA SER A 72 5.45 -15.82 12.07
C SER A 72 5.96 -16.64 10.88
N THR A 73 6.85 -16.07 10.06
CA THR A 73 7.48 -16.78 8.94
C THR A 73 8.56 -17.75 9.42
N ARG A 74 9.32 -17.40 10.48
CA ARG A 74 10.32 -18.29 11.07
C ARG A 74 9.71 -19.51 11.73
N ASP A 75 8.51 -19.37 12.32
CA ASP A 75 7.78 -20.51 12.89
C ASP A 75 7.15 -21.43 11.82
N ARG A 76 7.23 -21.06 10.53
CA ARG A 76 6.67 -21.80 9.39
C ARG A 76 7.72 -22.47 8.50
N GLU A 77 9.01 -22.24 8.72
CA GLU A 77 10.08 -22.98 8.04
C GLU A 77 10.43 -24.25 8.86
N PRO A 78 10.42 -25.46 8.26
CA PRO A 78 10.73 -26.71 8.94
C PRO A 78 12.22 -26.89 9.28
#